data_AF-A0A1G1N0Y3-F1
#
_entry.id   AF-A0A1G1N0Y3-F1
#
_cell.length_a   1.000
_cell.length_b   1.000
_cell.length_c   1.000
_cell.angle_alpha   90.00
_cell.angle_beta   90.00
_cell.angle_gamma   90.00
#
_symmetry.space_group_name_H-M   'P 1'
#
loop_
_entity.id
_entity.type
_entity.pdbx_description
1 polymer ?
#
loop_
_entity_poly.entity_id
_entity_poly.type
_entity_poly.pdbx_seq_one_letter_code
_entity_poly.pdbx_strand_id
1 'polypeptide(L)'
;MIILDPFMKYPLGYSIDTAESSTLIRAAMKNGIDHVFEQTGEYIAPYQVQSDHYALKDLGPFYANIARMHTPARVGNAKSKVIEPYFKHLNKRYCQLLHNWTGFGLKSRRENQPNMELKNKIKKQFPDRQGVIRQIEEIIQAEREAKGDKYFAALLNAEKRLMDRRDYLRALGVPREKTVKASGKGLQISIDNTLYIYDTLDLGFRRHLTLDWQVTIDPANLKSILVEDEDGRVSFVLEEKYTQPMAIADQTPEDREQLKALRHANEKLTENVLEAGIERRGLIAEHFSQHDSLGEFQQKLMLTQGGQQKDPLQLAKGKMLPRDREKKKIAEHTKTLKENEQDIEDATWWEEQEKSLISRVDISKYL
;
A
#
# COMPACT_ATOMS: atom_id res chain seq x y z
N MET A 1 22.03 11.19 -12.37
CA MET A 1 21.40 10.50 -13.52
C MET A 1 20.18 11.30 -13.98
N ILE A 2 19.88 11.32 -15.29
CA ILE A 2 18.65 11.94 -15.83
C ILE A 2 17.94 10.92 -16.71
N ILE A 3 16.62 10.82 -16.55
CA ILE A 3 15.69 10.14 -17.45
C ILE A 3 14.99 11.21 -18.28
N LEU A 4 15.11 11.10 -19.60
CA LEU A 4 14.64 12.09 -20.56
C LEU A 4 13.58 11.49 -21.47
N ASP A 5 12.47 12.21 -21.66
CA ASP A 5 11.59 11.96 -22.79
C ASP A 5 12.24 12.46 -24.10
N PRO A 6 12.54 11.60 -25.08
CA PRO A 6 13.30 12.00 -26.26
C PRO A 6 12.51 12.90 -27.22
N PHE A 7 11.17 12.83 -27.22
CA PHE A 7 10.32 13.58 -28.16
C PHE A 7 10.23 15.05 -27.76
N MET A 8 9.82 15.34 -26.52
CA MET A 8 9.67 16.69 -25.99
C MET A 8 10.94 17.23 -25.34
N LYS A 9 11.97 16.39 -25.17
CA LYS A 9 13.19 16.70 -24.40
C LYS A 9 12.83 17.14 -22.98
N TYR A 10 11.89 16.43 -22.36
CA TYR A 10 11.38 16.72 -21.02
C TYR A 10 12.17 15.91 -19.98
N PRO A 11 12.80 16.53 -18.98
CA PRO A 11 13.48 15.81 -17.90
C PRO A 11 12.45 15.18 -16.97
N LEU A 12 12.11 13.93 -17.28
CA LEU A 12 11.07 13.20 -16.59
C LEU A 12 11.48 12.88 -15.15
N GLY A 13 12.67 12.32 -14.96
CA GLY A 13 13.19 11.94 -13.65
C GLY A 13 14.67 12.23 -13.51
N TYR A 14 15.13 12.46 -12.29
CA TYR A 14 16.55 12.69 -12.01
C TYR A 14 16.94 12.19 -10.62
N SER A 15 18.24 12.02 -10.41
CA SER A 15 18.83 11.68 -9.13
C SER A 15 20.27 12.18 -9.08
N ILE A 16 20.74 12.56 -7.89
CA ILE A 16 22.04 13.20 -7.70
C ILE A 16 22.85 12.41 -6.67
N ASP A 17 24.04 11.98 -7.06
CA ASP A 17 25.00 11.35 -6.18
C ASP A 17 26.43 11.59 -6.69
N THR A 18 27.41 11.22 -5.87
CA THR A 18 28.85 11.41 -6.06
C THR A 18 29.46 10.46 -7.09
N ALA A 19 28.89 9.27 -7.26
CA ALA A 19 29.39 8.25 -8.17
C ALA A 19 28.25 7.67 -9.03
N GLU A 20 28.62 7.17 -10.21
CA GLU A 20 27.67 6.45 -11.07
C GLU A 20 27.42 5.04 -10.50
N SER A 21 26.15 4.72 -10.27
CA SER A 21 25.71 3.44 -9.72
C SER A 21 24.37 3.02 -10.32
N SER A 22 24.05 1.72 -10.25
CA SER A 22 22.75 1.20 -10.68
C SER A 22 21.61 1.70 -9.77
N THR A 23 21.89 1.93 -8.48
CA THR A 23 20.94 2.52 -7.54
C THR A 23 20.53 3.94 -7.94
N LEU A 24 21.47 4.73 -8.48
CA LEU A 24 21.19 6.07 -8.98
C LEU A 24 20.18 6.06 -10.13
N ILE A 25 20.29 5.08 -11.02
CA ILE A 25 19.37 4.90 -12.16
C ILE A 25 17.98 4.50 -11.67
N ARG A 26 17.90 3.55 -10.74
CA ARG A 26 16.63 3.14 -10.12
C ARG A 26 15.95 4.32 -9.44
N ALA A 27 16.70 5.13 -8.69
CA ALA A 27 16.20 6.33 -8.04
C ALA A 27 15.70 7.40 -9.03
N ALA A 28 16.41 7.61 -10.16
CA ALA A 28 15.96 8.55 -11.18
C ALA A 28 14.68 8.08 -11.89
N MET A 29 14.56 6.77 -12.16
CA MET A 29 13.35 6.18 -12.73
C MET A 29 12.18 6.30 -11.76
N LYS A 30 12.40 6.01 -10.47
CA LYS A 30 11.40 6.20 -9.41
C LYS A 30 10.92 7.64 -9.37
N ASN A 31 11.85 8.60 -9.28
CA ASN A 31 11.52 10.03 -9.28
C ASN A 31 10.70 10.45 -10.51
N GLY A 32 10.98 9.87 -11.68
CA GLY A 32 10.21 10.17 -12.88
C GLY A 32 8.77 9.65 -12.83
N ILE A 33 8.56 8.44 -12.31
CA ILE A 33 7.23 7.85 -12.16
C ILE A 33 6.42 8.57 -11.07
N ASP A 34 7.05 8.89 -9.93
CA ASP A 34 6.44 9.66 -8.86
C ASP A 34 6.02 11.05 -9.35
N HIS A 35 6.89 11.73 -10.11
CA HIS A 35 6.59 13.04 -10.70
C HIS A 35 5.38 12.99 -11.65
N VAL A 36 5.22 11.90 -12.41
CA VAL A 36 4.01 11.72 -13.26
C VAL A 36 2.77 11.47 -12.41
N PHE A 37 2.88 10.68 -11.35
CA PHE A 37 1.79 10.43 -10.42
C PHE A 37 1.33 11.72 -9.72
N GLU A 38 2.25 12.57 -9.26
CA GLU A 38 1.92 13.86 -8.64
C GLU A 38 1.11 14.79 -9.58
N GLN A 39 1.36 14.73 -10.88
CA GLN A 39 0.70 15.58 -11.87
C GLN A 39 -0.58 14.97 -12.46
N THR A 40 -0.70 13.65 -12.48
CA THR A 40 -1.81 12.94 -13.15
C THR A 40 -2.72 12.15 -12.23
N GLY A 41 -2.28 11.83 -11.01
CA GLY A 41 -2.94 10.92 -10.07
C GLY A 41 -2.80 9.43 -10.42
N GLU A 42 -2.06 9.09 -11.49
CA GLU A 42 -1.93 7.72 -12.00
C GLU A 42 -0.45 7.31 -12.12
N TYR A 43 -0.12 6.08 -11.71
CA TYR A 43 1.20 5.52 -11.99
C TYR A 43 1.24 5.05 -13.44
N ILE A 44 2.06 5.69 -14.26
CA ILE A 44 2.18 5.38 -15.69
C ILE A 44 3.53 4.69 -15.95
N ALA A 45 3.46 3.46 -16.46
CA ALA A 45 4.64 2.70 -16.85
C ALA A 45 5.17 3.18 -18.22
N PRO A 46 6.50 3.29 -18.39
CA PRO A 46 7.07 3.58 -19.69
C PRO A 46 6.81 2.41 -20.67
N TYR A 47 6.43 2.75 -21.90
CA TYR A 47 6.26 1.73 -22.92
C TYR A 47 7.60 1.12 -23.34
N GLN A 48 8.59 1.99 -23.58
CA GLN A 48 9.94 1.61 -23.96
C GLN A 48 10.96 2.32 -23.10
N VAL A 49 11.95 1.58 -22.59
CA VAL A 49 13.14 2.15 -21.98
C VAL A 49 14.33 1.86 -22.87
N GLN A 50 14.99 2.93 -23.30
CA GLN A 50 16.25 2.84 -24.03
C GLN A 50 17.40 3.21 -23.09
N SER A 51 18.34 2.29 -22.91
CA SER A 51 19.52 2.50 -22.08
C SER A 51 20.80 2.29 -22.89
N ASP A 52 21.87 2.94 -22.46
CA ASP A 52 23.21 2.54 -22.88
C ASP A 52 23.60 1.19 -22.27
N HIS A 53 24.72 0.61 -22.71
CA HIS A 53 25.20 -0.72 -22.25
C HIS A 53 25.76 -0.73 -20.82
N TYR A 54 25.61 0.36 -20.05
CA TYR A 54 26.10 0.44 -18.68
C TYR A 54 25.35 -0.53 -17.76
N ALA A 55 26.09 -1.35 -17.01
CA ALA A 55 25.58 -2.30 -16.02
C ALA A 55 24.39 -3.18 -16.49
N LEU A 56 24.36 -3.54 -17.79
CA LEU A 56 23.23 -4.23 -18.42
C LEU A 56 22.81 -5.53 -17.72
N LYS A 57 23.76 -6.25 -17.10
CA LYS A 57 23.47 -7.51 -16.37
C LYS A 57 22.62 -7.29 -15.11
N ASP A 58 22.84 -6.18 -14.41
CA ASP A 58 22.11 -5.82 -13.19
C ASP A 58 20.81 -5.07 -13.52
N LEU A 59 20.87 -4.14 -14.47
CA LEU A 59 19.73 -3.28 -14.81
C LEU A 59 18.77 -3.88 -15.85
N GLY A 60 19.21 -4.86 -16.64
CA GLY A 60 18.36 -5.53 -17.64
C GLY A 60 17.06 -6.09 -17.07
N PRO A 61 17.12 -6.92 -16.00
CA PRO A 61 15.91 -7.42 -15.33
C PRO A 61 15.01 -6.30 -14.80
N PHE A 62 15.62 -5.24 -14.24
CA PHE A 62 14.88 -4.08 -13.75
C PHE A 62 14.11 -3.36 -14.87
N TYR A 63 14.75 -3.11 -16.01
CA TYR A 63 14.08 -2.48 -17.15
C TYR A 63 12.98 -3.34 -17.76
N ALA A 64 13.17 -4.66 -17.80
CA ALA A 64 12.16 -5.58 -18.29
C ALA A 64 10.92 -5.63 -17.36
N ASN A 65 11.10 -5.44 -16.06
CA ASN A 65 9.99 -5.40 -15.11
C ASN A 65 9.18 -4.09 -15.20
N ILE A 66 9.85 -2.95 -15.44
CA ILE A 66 9.20 -1.65 -15.42
C ILE A 66 8.60 -1.25 -16.77
N ALA A 67 9.18 -1.71 -17.87
CA ALA A 67 8.82 -1.31 -19.22
C ALA A 67 8.33 -2.49 -20.06
N ARG A 68 7.45 -2.24 -21.03
CA ARG A 68 7.02 -3.28 -21.97
C ARG A 68 8.16 -3.72 -22.89
N MET A 69 9.02 -2.78 -23.28
CA MET A 69 10.17 -3.04 -24.14
C MET A 69 11.42 -2.41 -23.55
N HIS A 70 12.46 -3.21 -23.37
CA HIS A 70 13.81 -2.71 -23.12
C HIS A 70 14.63 -2.83 -24.40
N THR A 71 15.20 -1.71 -24.84
CA THR A 71 16.01 -1.67 -26.07
C THR A 71 17.39 -1.11 -25.75
N PRO A 72 18.42 -1.96 -25.59
CA PRO A 72 19.77 -1.47 -25.41
C PRO A 72 20.25 -0.77 -26.68
N ALA A 73 20.87 0.40 -26.54
CA ALA A 73 21.38 1.16 -27.66
C ALA A 73 22.44 0.36 -28.44
N ARG A 74 22.21 0.07 -29.72
CA ARG A 74 23.15 -0.69 -30.56
C ARG A 74 24.53 -0.02 -30.57
N VAL A 75 25.57 -0.79 -30.31
CA VAL A 75 26.98 -0.33 -30.38
C VAL A 75 27.22 0.32 -31.74
N GLY A 76 27.64 1.60 -31.74
CA GLY A 76 27.97 2.36 -32.95
C GLY A 76 26.85 3.23 -33.55
N ASN A 77 25.63 3.25 -33.00
CA ASN A 77 24.56 4.12 -33.52
C ASN A 77 24.55 5.50 -32.84
N ALA A 78 25.21 6.50 -33.41
CA ALA A 78 25.27 7.85 -32.82
C ALA A 78 23.89 8.56 -32.70
N LYS A 79 22.88 8.18 -33.50
CA LYS A 79 21.52 8.76 -33.42
C LYS A 79 20.74 8.29 -32.18
N SER A 80 21.16 7.21 -31.54
CA SER A 80 20.48 6.66 -30.37
C SER A 80 20.68 7.52 -29.11
N LYS A 81 21.69 8.38 -29.09
CA LYS A 81 22.09 9.18 -27.92
C LYS A 81 21.48 10.57 -27.90
N VAL A 82 20.14 10.65 -27.83
CA VAL A 82 19.39 11.92 -27.72
C VAL A 82 19.81 12.74 -26.48
N ILE A 83 20.36 12.08 -25.46
CA ILE A 83 20.79 12.68 -24.20
C ILE A 83 22.03 13.59 -24.35
N GLU A 84 22.96 13.31 -25.27
CA GLU A 84 24.20 14.10 -25.43
C GLU A 84 23.90 15.54 -25.91
N PRO A 85 23.08 15.76 -26.97
CA PRO A 85 22.61 17.10 -27.32
C PRO A 85 21.84 17.81 -26.20
N TYR A 86 21.09 17.06 -25.39
CA TYR A 86 20.33 17.62 -24.27
C TYR A 86 21.26 18.16 -23.18
N PHE A 87 22.28 17.41 -22.76
CA PHE A 87 23.28 17.92 -21.81
C PHE A 87 24.05 19.13 -22.35
N LYS A 88 24.33 19.15 -23.66
CA LYS A 88 24.94 20.34 -24.29
C LYS A 88 24.01 21.56 -24.21
N HIS A 89 22.71 21.38 -24.35
CA HIS A 89 21.72 22.44 -24.17
C HIS A 89 21.72 22.96 -22.72
N LEU A 90 21.62 22.06 -21.74
CA LEU A 90 21.64 22.45 -20.32
C LEU A 90 22.93 23.20 -19.94
N ASN A 91 24.07 22.71 -20.42
CA ASN A 91 25.36 23.34 -20.14
C ASN A 91 25.43 24.78 -20.69
N LYS A 92 24.99 24.98 -21.93
CA LYS A 92 24.99 26.32 -22.57
C LYS A 92 23.98 27.28 -21.96
N ARG A 93 22.78 26.77 -21.63
CA ARG A 93 21.67 27.60 -21.18
C ARG A 93 21.78 27.98 -19.70
N TYR A 94 22.26 27.06 -18.87
CA TYR A 94 22.27 27.24 -17.42
C TYR A 94 23.68 27.16 -16.84
N CYS A 95 24.39 26.04 -17.03
CA CYS A 95 25.63 25.79 -16.29
C CYS A 95 26.71 26.85 -16.56
N GLN A 96 26.86 27.33 -17.80
CA GLN A 96 27.85 28.36 -18.16
C GLN A 96 27.62 29.71 -17.46
N LEU A 97 26.42 29.97 -16.98
CA LEU A 97 26.08 31.19 -16.24
C LEU A 97 26.45 31.10 -14.75
N LEU A 98 26.73 29.89 -14.25
CA LEU A 98 27.04 29.67 -12.85
C LEU A 98 28.52 29.95 -12.56
N HIS A 99 28.77 30.63 -11.43
CA HIS A 99 30.11 31.04 -11.00
C HIS A 99 31.09 29.87 -10.77
N ASN A 100 30.57 28.69 -10.44
CA ASN A 100 31.32 27.46 -10.19
C ASN A 100 31.57 26.61 -11.46
N TRP A 101 31.15 27.06 -12.64
CA TRP A 101 31.35 26.32 -13.89
C TRP A 101 32.82 26.27 -14.28
N THR A 102 33.42 25.08 -14.37
CA THR A 102 34.87 24.92 -14.56
C THR A 102 35.37 25.06 -15.99
N GLY A 103 34.50 25.03 -16.99
CA GLY A 103 34.87 25.00 -18.40
C GLY A 103 34.61 23.66 -19.06
N PHE A 104 35.04 23.50 -20.30
CA PHE A 104 35.05 22.19 -20.96
C PHE A 104 36.25 21.35 -20.50
N GLY A 105 36.28 20.06 -20.82
CA GLY A 105 37.37 19.16 -20.41
C GLY A 105 38.76 19.65 -20.83
N LEU A 106 39.81 19.17 -20.15
CA LEU A 106 41.21 19.63 -20.24
C LEU A 106 41.78 19.71 -21.68
N LYS A 107 41.24 18.92 -22.61
CA LYS A 107 41.67 18.88 -24.03
C LYS A 107 40.98 19.91 -24.93
N SER A 108 40.08 20.73 -24.39
CA SER A 108 39.31 21.71 -25.16
C SER A 108 40.12 22.98 -25.45
N ARG A 109 39.81 23.65 -26.57
CA ARG A 109 40.49 24.90 -26.98
C ARG A 109 40.46 25.95 -25.87
N ARG A 110 41.59 26.64 -25.66
CA ARG A 110 41.77 27.66 -24.60
C ARG A 110 40.73 28.79 -24.66
N GLU A 111 40.26 29.15 -25.86
CA GLU A 111 39.23 30.18 -26.07
C GLU A 111 37.87 29.81 -25.48
N ASN A 112 37.56 28.50 -25.39
CA ASN A 112 36.33 28.00 -24.80
C ASN A 112 36.46 27.76 -23.29
N GLN A 113 37.64 28.05 -22.72
CA GLN A 113 37.88 27.91 -21.30
C GLN A 113 37.57 29.23 -20.58
N PRO A 114 36.81 29.20 -19.49
CA PRO A 114 36.58 30.37 -18.66
C PRO A 114 37.88 30.86 -18.00
N ASN A 115 37.94 32.16 -17.72
CA ASN A 115 39.15 32.80 -17.17
C ASN A 115 39.52 32.21 -15.80
N MET A 116 40.65 31.50 -15.73
CA MET A 116 41.14 30.82 -14.53
C MET A 116 41.58 31.80 -13.43
N GLU A 117 42.05 33.00 -13.78
CA GLU A 117 42.43 34.01 -12.79
C GLU A 117 41.21 34.57 -12.05
N LEU A 118 40.12 34.82 -12.79
CA LEU A 118 38.85 35.27 -12.21
C LEU A 118 38.32 34.20 -11.24
N LYS A 119 38.37 32.93 -11.64
CA LYS A 119 37.95 31.79 -10.80
C LYS A 119 38.75 31.64 -9.52
N ASN A 120 40.06 31.80 -9.60
CA ASN A 120 40.91 31.76 -8.42
C ASN A 120 40.56 32.86 -7.40
N LYS A 121 40.02 34.00 -7.86
CA LYS A 121 39.50 35.06 -6.99
C LYS A 121 38.14 34.72 -6.38
N ILE A 122 37.22 34.14 -7.16
CA ILE A 122 35.84 33.82 -6.71
C ILE A 122 35.71 32.44 -6.05
N LYS A 123 36.77 31.63 -5.95
CA LYS A 123 36.71 30.27 -5.37
C LYS A 123 36.11 30.20 -3.96
N LYS A 124 36.20 31.28 -3.18
CA LYS A 124 35.59 31.38 -1.84
C LYS A 124 34.06 31.49 -1.87
N GLN A 125 33.48 31.84 -3.02
CA GLN A 125 32.05 32.00 -3.26
C GLN A 125 31.44 30.75 -3.91
N PHE A 126 32.22 29.69 -4.10
CA PHE A 126 31.68 28.45 -4.66
C PHE A 126 30.71 27.81 -3.67
N PRO A 127 29.55 27.34 -4.16
CA PRO A 127 28.59 26.65 -3.30
C PRO A 127 29.20 25.37 -2.75
N ASP A 128 28.74 24.99 -1.57
CA ASP A 128 28.98 23.68 -1.00
C ASP A 128 28.15 22.59 -1.72
N ARG A 129 28.22 21.35 -1.24
CA ARG A 129 27.49 20.23 -1.86
C ARG A 129 25.98 20.50 -1.92
N GLN A 130 25.40 21.04 -0.86
CA GLN A 130 23.96 21.33 -0.82
C GLN A 130 23.60 22.46 -1.79
N GLY A 131 24.41 23.51 -1.88
CA GLY A 131 24.23 24.58 -2.86
C GLY A 131 24.30 24.08 -4.30
N VAL A 132 25.21 23.17 -4.63
CA VAL A 132 25.28 22.55 -5.97
C VAL A 132 24.05 21.69 -6.26
N ILE A 133 23.57 20.91 -5.29
CA ILE A 133 22.34 20.12 -5.43
C ILE A 133 21.16 21.04 -5.75
N ARG A 134 21.01 22.13 -4.99
CA ARG A 134 19.95 23.13 -5.21
C ARG A 134 20.03 23.76 -6.60
N GLN A 135 21.23 24.12 -7.06
CA GLN A 135 21.42 24.63 -8.43
C GLN A 135 20.96 23.64 -9.50
N ILE A 136 21.22 22.34 -9.32
CA ILE A 136 20.76 21.31 -10.26
C ILE A 136 19.23 21.19 -10.22
N GLU A 137 18.64 21.17 -9.03
CA GLU A 137 17.18 21.13 -8.85
C GLU A 137 16.49 22.32 -9.52
N GLU A 138 17.02 23.53 -9.34
CA GLU A 138 16.52 24.75 -10.00
C GLU A 138 16.58 24.65 -11.54
N ILE A 139 17.67 24.10 -12.09
CA ILE A 139 17.80 23.89 -13.54
C ILE A 139 16.74 22.91 -14.06
N ILE A 140 16.56 21.78 -13.35
CA ILE A 140 15.57 20.78 -13.75
C ILE A 140 14.16 21.35 -13.64
N GLN A 141 13.87 22.08 -12.56
CA GLN A 141 12.58 22.73 -12.35
C GLN A 141 12.27 23.75 -13.45
N ALA A 142 13.23 24.61 -13.82
CA ALA A 142 13.07 25.56 -14.91
C ALA A 142 12.79 24.87 -16.26
N GLU A 143 13.43 23.72 -16.53
CA GLU A 143 13.15 22.93 -17.73
C GLU A 143 11.78 22.24 -17.67
N ARG A 144 11.36 21.78 -16.49
CA ARG A 144 10.04 21.19 -16.28
C ARG A 144 8.94 22.22 -16.43
N GLU A 145 9.11 23.43 -15.93
CA GLU A 145 8.17 24.54 -16.10
C GLU A 145 8.05 24.96 -17.56
N ALA A 146 9.18 25.06 -18.27
CA ALA A 146 9.17 25.51 -19.67
C ALA A 146 8.50 24.51 -20.65
N LYS A 147 8.44 23.22 -20.29
CA LYS A 147 8.02 22.13 -21.19
C LYS A 147 6.88 21.26 -20.65
N GLY A 148 6.57 21.38 -19.36
CA GLY A 148 5.65 20.51 -18.62
C GLY A 148 4.26 20.50 -19.23
N ASP A 149 3.68 21.69 -19.46
CA ASP A 149 2.34 21.82 -20.03
C ASP A 149 2.21 21.05 -21.35
N LYS A 150 3.21 21.19 -22.23
CA LYS A 150 3.21 20.51 -23.53
C LYS A 150 3.38 19.00 -23.38
N TYR A 151 4.25 18.58 -22.45
CA TYR A 151 4.48 17.17 -22.18
C TYR A 151 3.23 16.49 -21.61
N PHE A 152 2.62 17.05 -20.57
CA PHE A 152 1.43 16.48 -19.93
C PHE A 152 0.18 16.54 -20.83
N ALA A 153 0.03 17.59 -21.64
CA ALA A 153 -1.01 17.63 -22.66
C ALA A 153 -0.84 16.51 -23.71
N ALA A 154 0.40 16.23 -24.14
CA ALA A 154 0.68 15.11 -25.04
C ALA A 154 0.44 13.76 -24.35
N LEU A 155 0.85 13.63 -23.09
CA LEU A 155 0.67 12.41 -22.30
C LEU A 155 -0.81 12.07 -22.10
N LEU A 156 -1.67 13.08 -21.87
CA LEU A 156 -3.11 12.88 -21.69
C LEU A 156 -3.78 12.24 -22.91
N ASN A 157 -3.31 12.58 -24.11
CA ASN A 157 -3.84 12.09 -25.38
C ASN A 157 -3.17 10.78 -25.86
N ALA A 158 -2.11 10.34 -25.19
CA ALA A 158 -1.39 9.13 -25.56
C ALA A 158 -2.06 7.88 -24.99
N GLU A 159 -1.83 6.73 -25.64
CA GLU A 159 -2.17 5.44 -25.05
C GLU A 159 -1.20 5.14 -23.90
N LYS A 160 -1.75 5.10 -22.68
CA LYS A 160 -0.97 4.93 -21.44
C LYS A 160 -1.04 3.50 -20.96
N ARG A 161 0.08 2.99 -20.45
CA ARG A 161 0.10 1.77 -19.65
C ARG A 161 0.02 2.15 -18.18
N LEU A 162 -1.12 1.91 -17.57
CA LEU A 162 -1.29 2.08 -16.13
C LEU A 162 -0.52 0.99 -15.38
N MET A 163 0.08 1.37 -14.27
CA MET A 163 0.78 0.51 -13.33
C MET A 163 -0.03 0.49 -12.03
N ASP A 164 -0.40 -0.70 -11.57
CA ASP A 164 -1.04 -0.83 -10.26
C ASP A 164 -0.02 -0.59 -9.14
N ARG A 165 -0.49 -0.23 -7.93
CA ARG A 165 0.37 0.00 -6.78
C ARG A 165 1.22 -1.23 -6.44
N ARG A 166 0.68 -2.44 -6.65
CA ARG A 166 1.41 -3.71 -6.51
C ARG A 166 2.64 -3.75 -7.43
N ASP A 167 2.44 -3.49 -8.73
CA ASP A 167 3.50 -3.55 -9.73
C ASP A 167 4.55 -2.45 -9.49
N TYR A 168 4.10 -1.27 -9.07
CA TYR A 168 4.99 -0.18 -8.65
C TYR A 168 5.90 -0.61 -7.50
N LEU A 169 5.32 -1.15 -6.41
CA LEU A 169 6.08 -1.55 -5.24
C LEU A 169 7.03 -2.71 -5.55
N ARG A 170 6.62 -3.66 -6.39
CA ARG A 170 7.48 -4.77 -6.83
C ARG A 170 8.68 -4.27 -7.65
N ALA A 171 8.49 -3.27 -8.51
CA ALA A 171 9.54 -2.78 -9.39
C ALA A 171 10.49 -1.78 -8.69
N LEU A 172 9.96 -0.89 -7.85
CA LEU A 172 10.66 0.30 -7.34
C LEU A 172 10.75 0.37 -5.82
N GLY A 173 10.01 -0.48 -5.10
CA GLY A 173 10.07 -0.53 -3.65
C GLY A 173 11.39 -1.07 -3.14
N VAL A 174 11.67 -0.76 -1.87
CA VAL A 174 12.83 -1.24 -1.15
C VAL A 174 12.42 -2.47 -0.35
N PRO A 175 12.94 -3.67 -0.70
CA PRO A 175 12.67 -4.87 0.08
C PRO A 175 13.37 -4.78 1.43
N ARG A 176 12.72 -5.29 2.47
CA ARG A 176 13.29 -5.39 3.80
C ARG A 176 14.08 -6.70 3.93
N GLU A 177 15.19 -6.66 4.66
CA GLU A 177 16.05 -7.84 4.85
C GLU A 177 15.41 -8.96 5.68
N LYS A 178 14.48 -8.62 6.58
CA LYS A 178 13.87 -9.58 7.51
C LYS A 178 12.42 -9.83 7.13
N THR A 179 12.06 -11.10 7.10
CA THR A 179 10.67 -11.54 6.98
C THR A 179 9.86 -11.23 8.24
N VAL A 180 8.55 -11.12 8.08
CA VAL A 180 7.62 -10.79 9.16
C VAL A 180 6.43 -11.74 9.11
N LYS A 181 6.03 -12.26 10.28
CA LYS A 181 4.81 -13.06 10.42
C LYS A 181 3.61 -12.17 10.60
N ALA A 182 2.53 -12.49 9.89
CA ALA A 182 1.24 -11.85 10.11
C ALA A 182 0.66 -12.29 11.46
N SER A 183 0.02 -11.35 12.16
CA SER A 183 -0.70 -11.60 13.41
C SER A 183 -2.20 -11.38 13.21
N GLY A 184 -3.03 -11.79 14.18
CA GLY A 184 -4.47 -11.50 14.13
C GLY A 184 -4.81 -10.00 14.14
N LYS A 185 -3.86 -9.13 14.51
CA LYS A 185 -4.01 -7.66 14.46
C LYS A 185 -3.59 -7.05 13.12
N GLY A 186 -3.11 -7.86 12.18
CA GLY A 186 -2.42 -7.44 10.96
C GLY A 186 -0.91 -7.68 11.02
N LEU A 187 -0.19 -7.10 10.07
CA LEU A 187 1.26 -7.15 9.99
C LEU A 187 1.88 -5.96 10.73
N GLN A 188 2.74 -6.23 11.70
CA GLN A 188 3.35 -5.21 12.54
C GLN A 188 4.80 -4.98 12.12
N ILE A 189 5.16 -3.75 11.76
CA ILE A 189 6.49 -3.41 11.25
C ILE A 189 6.99 -2.17 11.98
N SER A 190 8.22 -2.23 12.48
CA SER A 190 8.92 -1.05 12.99
C SER A 190 9.79 -0.45 11.89
N ILE A 191 9.54 0.82 11.57
CA ILE A 191 10.29 1.64 10.61
C ILE A 191 10.71 2.91 11.36
N ASP A 192 12.01 3.21 11.40
CA ASP A 192 12.57 4.39 12.09
C ASP A 192 12.07 4.56 13.54
N ASN A 193 12.09 3.47 14.31
CA ASN A 193 11.58 3.38 15.69
C ASN A 193 10.08 3.68 15.87
N THR A 194 9.31 3.78 14.79
CA THR A 194 7.86 3.93 14.84
C THR A 194 7.19 2.62 14.43
N LEU A 195 6.22 2.17 15.23
CA LEU A 195 5.48 0.93 14.97
C LEU A 195 4.28 1.23 14.06
N TYR A 196 4.30 0.65 12.87
CA TYR A 196 3.21 0.67 11.91
C TYR A 196 2.47 -0.67 11.91
N ILE A 197 1.15 -0.61 11.73
CA ILE A 197 0.29 -1.79 11.63
C ILE A 197 -0.37 -1.73 10.26
N TYR A 198 -0.20 -2.79 9.47
CA TYR A 198 -0.78 -2.90 8.14
C TYR A 198 -1.78 -4.05 8.09
N ASP A 199 -2.88 -3.86 7.37
CA ASP A 199 -3.89 -4.90 7.16
C ASP A 199 -4.51 -4.79 5.76
N THR A 200 -5.28 -5.81 5.39
CA THR A 200 -6.11 -5.79 4.18
C THR A 200 -7.48 -6.37 4.48
N LEU A 201 -8.48 -5.92 3.73
CA LEU A 201 -9.83 -6.48 3.76
C LEU A 201 -9.92 -7.79 2.96
N ASP A 202 -8.89 -8.13 2.18
CA ASP A 202 -8.82 -9.39 1.45
C ASP A 202 -8.72 -10.59 2.41
N LEU A 203 -9.72 -11.47 2.31
CA LEU A 203 -9.79 -12.74 3.05
C LEU A 203 -8.63 -13.67 2.72
N GLY A 204 -8.08 -13.58 1.50
CA GLY A 204 -6.94 -14.38 1.06
C GLY A 204 -5.75 -14.24 1.99
N PHE A 205 -5.44 -13.01 2.41
CA PHE A 205 -4.34 -12.76 3.34
C PHE A 205 -4.54 -13.48 4.68
N ARG A 206 -5.76 -13.49 5.22
CA ARG A 206 -6.11 -14.18 6.49
C ARG A 206 -6.05 -15.71 6.39
N ARG A 207 -6.16 -16.28 5.19
CA ARG A 207 -5.97 -17.72 4.97
C ARG A 207 -4.50 -18.13 5.06
N HIS A 208 -3.57 -17.18 4.91
CA HIS A 208 -2.14 -17.41 4.85
C HIS A 208 -1.37 -16.83 6.06
N LEU A 209 -1.98 -16.81 7.25
CA LEU A 209 -1.36 -16.30 8.49
C LEU A 209 -0.12 -17.08 8.95
N THR A 210 0.07 -18.30 8.48
CA THR A 210 1.22 -19.14 8.85
C THR A 210 2.49 -18.83 8.07
N LEU A 211 2.39 -18.08 6.95
CA LEU A 211 3.51 -17.77 6.07
C LEU A 211 4.38 -16.64 6.64
N ASP A 212 5.65 -16.69 6.27
CA ASP A 212 6.64 -15.65 6.52
C ASP A 212 6.67 -14.69 5.33
N TRP A 213 6.36 -13.41 5.56
CA TRP A 213 6.21 -12.44 4.48
C TRP A 213 7.48 -11.63 4.27
N GLN A 214 7.95 -11.54 3.03
CA GLN A 214 8.90 -10.53 2.59
C GLN A 214 8.16 -9.22 2.35
N VAL A 215 8.63 -8.14 2.99
CA VAL A 215 7.98 -6.83 2.93
C VAL A 215 8.77 -5.90 2.04
N THR A 216 8.08 -5.27 1.10
CA THR A 216 8.62 -4.23 0.23
C THR A 216 7.91 -2.92 0.50
N ILE A 217 8.68 -1.88 0.85
CA ILE A 217 8.19 -0.57 1.25
C ILE A 217 8.58 0.50 0.25
N ASP A 218 7.80 1.57 0.18
CA ASP A 218 8.18 2.80 -0.48
C ASP A 218 8.55 3.86 0.57
N PRO A 219 9.84 4.23 0.73
CA PRO A 219 10.26 5.21 1.74
C PRO A 219 9.60 6.59 1.60
N ALA A 220 9.10 6.93 0.41
CA ALA A 220 8.41 8.21 0.18
C ALA A 220 6.93 8.15 0.57
N ASN A 221 6.33 6.95 0.57
CA ASN A 221 4.92 6.74 0.86
C ASN A 221 4.71 5.42 1.61
N LEU A 222 4.64 5.52 2.93
CA LEU A 222 4.43 4.39 3.83
C LEU A 222 2.97 3.95 3.94
N LYS A 223 2.00 4.62 3.29
CA LYS A 223 0.56 4.27 3.43
C LYS A 223 0.24 2.85 2.97
N SER A 224 0.99 2.34 2.00
CA SER A 224 0.78 1.03 1.41
C SER A 224 2.08 0.28 1.30
N ILE A 225 2.07 -1.01 1.61
CA ILE A 225 3.22 -1.90 1.48
C ILE A 225 2.87 -3.12 0.65
N LEU A 226 3.88 -3.74 0.06
CA LEU A 226 3.74 -5.00 -0.66
C LEU A 226 4.29 -6.12 0.21
N VAL A 227 3.52 -7.19 0.35
CA VAL A 227 3.95 -8.42 1.02
C VAL A 227 3.93 -9.57 0.03
N GLU A 228 5.02 -10.32 -0.01
CA GLU A 228 5.19 -11.48 -0.89
C GLU A 228 5.68 -12.68 -0.07
N ASP A 229 5.23 -13.86 -0.46
CA ASP A 229 5.75 -15.12 0.07
C ASP A 229 7.21 -15.34 -0.37
N GLU A 230 7.93 -16.26 0.26
CA GLU A 230 9.32 -16.59 -0.09
C GLU A 230 9.48 -16.98 -1.57
N ASP A 231 8.49 -17.70 -2.11
CA ASP A 231 8.43 -18.11 -3.52
C ASP A 231 7.86 -17.04 -4.48
N GLY A 232 7.35 -15.92 -3.96
CA GLY A 232 6.72 -14.86 -4.76
C GLY A 232 5.40 -15.23 -5.44
N ARG A 233 4.80 -16.38 -5.10
CA ARG A 233 3.54 -16.87 -5.71
C ARG A 233 2.32 -16.12 -5.22
N VAL A 234 2.32 -15.77 -3.93
CA VAL A 234 1.23 -15.07 -3.26
C VAL A 234 1.74 -13.69 -2.90
N SER A 235 0.99 -12.66 -3.31
CA SER A 235 1.33 -11.27 -3.05
C SER A 235 0.09 -10.46 -2.70
N PHE A 236 0.19 -9.64 -1.66
CA PHE A 236 -0.88 -8.75 -1.22
C PHE A 236 -0.34 -7.33 -1.05
N VAL A 237 -1.17 -6.34 -1.36
CA VAL A 237 -0.91 -4.96 -0.96
C VAL A 237 -1.66 -4.74 0.34
N LEU A 238 -0.93 -4.34 1.38
CA LEU A 238 -1.51 -4.00 2.68
C LEU A 238 -1.50 -2.49 2.86
N GLU A 239 -2.55 -1.97 3.49
CA GLU A 239 -2.68 -0.55 3.80
C GLU A 239 -2.43 -0.33 5.29
N GLU A 240 -1.89 0.83 5.62
CA GLU A 240 -1.72 1.24 7.00
C GLU A 240 -3.09 1.30 7.69
N LYS A 241 -3.17 0.70 8.87
CA LYS A 241 -4.39 0.65 9.64
C LYS A 241 -4.78 2.05 10.10
N TYR A 242 -5.90 2.52 9.58
CA TYR A 242 -6.47 3.80 9.95
C TYR A 242 -6.89 3.83 11.43
N THR A 243 -6.46 4.86 12.15
CA THR A 243 -6.73 5.03 13.59
C THR A 243 -7.77 6.12 13.79
N GLN A 244 -8.97 5.74 14.22
CA GLN A 244 -10.09 6.65 14.44
C GLN A 244 -10.10 7.23 15.85
N PRO A 245 -10.53 8.49 16.03
CA PRO A 245 -10.79 9.02 17.35
C PRO A 245 -11.98 8.28 18.00
N MET A 246 -11.87 8.05 19.31
CA MET A 246 -12.92 7.37 20.07
C MET A 246 -14.14 8.27 20.30
N ALA A 247 -13.92 9.59 20.43
CA ALA A 247 -14.99 10.55 20.65
C ALA A 247 -15.74 10.84 19.35
N ILE A 248 -17.07 10.69 19.36
CA ILE A 248 -17.94 10.98 18.21
C ILE A 248 -17.84 12.45 17.76
N ALA A 249 -17.57 13.36 18.70
CA ALA A 249 -17.41 14.79 18.42
C ALA A 249 -16.19 15.09 17.54
N ASP A 250 -15.12 14.29 17.68
CA ASP A 250 -13.87 14.48 16.92
C ASP A 250 -13.89 13.72 15.59
N GLN A 251 -14.94 12.93 15.32
CA GLN A 251 -15.05 12.16 14.09
C GLN A 251 -15.38 13.04 12.90
N THR A 252 -14.56 12.90 11.87
CA THR A 252 -14.75 13.48 10.55
C THR A 252 -15.68 12.61 9.69
N PRO A 253 -16.20 13.13 8.57
CA PRO A 253 -16.93 12.32 7.59
C PRO A 253 -16.13 11.14 7.04
N GLU A 254 -14.80 11.30 6.88
CA GLU A 254 -13.90 10.23 6.40
C GLU A 254 -13.83 9.05 7.39
N ASP A 255 -13.80 9.33 8.70
CA ASP A 255 -13.86 8.29 9.73
C ASP A 255 -15.11 7.40 9.60
N ARG A 256 -16.25 8.03 9.28
CA ARG A 256 -17.53 7.34 9.11
C ARG A 256 -17.54 6.47 7.86
N GLU A 257 -16.92 6.93 6.77
CA GLU A 257 -16.78 6.13 5.55
C GLU A 257 -15.89 4.91 5.76
N GLN A 258 -14.74 5.09 6.42
CA GLN A 258 -13.84 4.00 6.79
C GLN A 258 -14.55 2.96 7.67
N LEU A 259 -15.30 3.42 8.67
CA LEU A 259 -16.06 2.55 9.57
C LEU A 259 -17.17 1.80 8.80
N LYS A 260 -17.85 2.45 7.86
CA LYS A 260 -18.86 1.81 7.00
C LYS A 260 -18.24 0.73 6.11
N ALA A 261 -17.08 0.99 5.51
CA ALA A 261 -16.35 0.02 4.72
C ALA A 261 -15.94 -1.22 5.55
N LEU A 262 -15.46 -0.99 6.78
CA LEU A 262 -15.11 -2.07 7.71
C LEU A 262 -16.34 -2.91 8.11
N ARG A 263 -17.48 -2.28 8.41
CA ARG A 263 -18.72 -3.00 8.72
C ARG A 263 -19.14 -3.89 7.57
N HIS A 264 -19.16 -3.35 6.35
CA HIS A 264 -19.51 -4.11 5.14
C HIS A 264 -18.55 -5.29 4.90
N ALA A 265 -17.25 -5.10 5.11
CA ALA A 265 -16.28 -6.17 5.00
C ALA A 265 -16.49 -7.27 6.08
N ASN A 266 -16.82 -6.88 7.31
CA ASN A 266 -17.11 -7.82 8.40
C ASN A 266 -18.40 -8.61 8.18
N GLU A 267 -19.44 -7.97 7.63
CA GLU A 267 -20.69 -8.62 7.23
C GLU A 267 -20.41 -9.72 6.18
N LYS A 268 -19.70 -9.36 5.10
CA LYS A 268 -19.27 -10.33 4.08
C LYS A 268 -18.43 -11.47 4.67
N LEU A 269 -17.54 -11.17 5.60
CA LEU A 269 -16.71 -12.19 6.26
C LEU A 269 -17.58 -13.17 7.05
N THR A 270 -18.60 -12.64 7.74
CA THR A 270 -19.54 -13.45 8.52
C THR A 270 -20.38 -14.34 7.61
N GLU A 271 -20.88 -13.80 6.49
CA GLU A 271 -21.59 -14.58 5.47
C GLU A 271 -20.74 -15.74 4.93
N ASN A 272 -19.50 -15.45 4.50
CA ASN A 272 -18.56 -16.48 4.00
C ASN A 272 -18.28 -17.57 5.05
N VAL A 273 -18.11 -17.19 6.32
CA VAL A 273 -17.89 -18.16 7.40
C VAL A 273 -19.13 -19.01 7.64
N LEU A 274 -20.32 -18.42 7.52
CA LEU A 274 -21.60 -19.10 7.72
C LEU A 274 -21.85 -20.09 6.58
N GLU A 275 -21.63 -19.70 5.33
CA GLU A 275 -21.71 -20.54 4.13
C GLU A 275 -20.72 -21.72 4.22
N ALA A 276 -19.43 -21.44 4.46
CA ALA A 276 -18.43 -22.49 4.64
C ALA A 276 -18.73 -23.40 5.85
N GLY A 277 -19.48 -22.91 6.84
CA GLY A 277 -19.98 -23.69 7.96
C GLY A 277 -21.18 -24.58 7.60
N ILE A 278 -22.05 -24.14 6.68
CA ILE A 278 -23.15 -24.94 6.14
C ILE A 278 -22.57 -26.07 5.28
N GLU A 279 -21.68 -25.77 4.36
CA GLU A 279 -21.04 -26.77 3.48
C GLU A 279 -20.34 -27.86 4.28
N ARG A 280 -19.49 -27.47 5.24
CA ARG A 280 -18.81 -28.42 6.13
C ARG A 280 -19.78 -29.28 6.92
N ARG A 281 -20.89 -28.70 7.43
CA ARG A 281 -21.92 -29.48 8.13
C ARG A 281 -22.64 -30.45 7.21
N GLY A 282 -22.92 -30.06 5.96
CA GLY A 282 -23.50 -30.94 4.95
C GLY A 282 -22.60 -32.12 4.65
N LEU A 283 -21.32 -31.86 4.36
CA LEU A 283 -20.32 -32.90 4.08
C LEU A 283 -20.10 -33.84 5.27
N ILE A 284 -20.05 -33.29 6.49
CA ILE A 284 -20.00 -34.08 7.72
C ILE A 284 -21.26 -34.95 7.82
N ALA A 285 -22.47 -34.39 7.67
CA ALA A 285 -23.72 -35.14 7.79
C ALA A 285 -23.83 -36.28 6.75
N GLU A 286 -23.39 -36.03 5.51
CA GLU A 286 -23.30 -37.05 4.46
C GLU A 286 -22.33 -38.17 4.85
N HIS A 287 -21.12 -37.82 5.31
CA HIS A 287 -20.12 -38.79 5.72
C HIS A 287 -20.58 -39.63 6.93
N PHE A 288 -21.24 -39.01 7.91
CA PHE A 288 -21.85 -39.71 9.04
C PHE A 288 -23.01 -40.63 8.62
N SER A 289 -23.77 -40.26 7.58
CA SER A 289 -24.87 -41.09 7.07
C SER A 289 -24.37 -42.32 6.29
N GLN A 290 -23.17 -42.25 5.71
CA GLN A 290 -22.55 -43.35 4.97
C GLN A 290 -21.81 -44.35 5.88
N HIS A 291 -21.46 -43.96 7.10
CA HIS A 291 -20.68 -44.78 8.03
C HIS A 291 -21.33 -44.83 9.43
N ASP A 292 -22.24 -45.79 9.63
CA ASP A 292 -22.93 -46.03 10.91
C ASP A 292 -21.98 -46.24 12.12
N SER A 293 -20.76 -46.72 11.88
CA SER A 293 -19.74 -46.92 12.91
C SER A 293 -19.18 -45.62 13.52
N LEU A 294 -19.38 -44.47 12.86
CA LEU A 294 -18.91 -43.16 13.36
C LEU A 294 -19.75 -42.62 14.52
N GLY A 295 -21.00 -43.07 14.67
CA GLY A 295 -21.86 -42.71 15.80
C GLY A 295 -21.26 -43.12 17.15
N GLU A 296 -20.63 -44.30 17.22
CA GLU A 296 -19.89 -44.74 18.40
C GLU A 296 -18.59 -43.94 18.61
N PHE A 297 -17.93 -43.55 17.51
CA PHE A 297 -16.66 -42.82 17.56
C PHE A 297 -16.83 -41.41 18.14
N GLN A 298 -17.93 -40.74 17.79
CA GLN A 298 -18.30 -39.43 18.35
C GLN A 298 -18.54 -39.49 19.87
N GLN A 299 -19.12 -40.60 20.35
CA GLN A 299 -19.31 -40.85 21.79
C GLN A 299 -17.98 -41.11 22.50
N LYS A 300 -17.08 -41.88 21.91
CA LYS A 300 -15.75 -42.19 22.48
C LYS A 300 -14.84 -40.96 22.54
N LEU A 301 -14.88 -40.11 21.52
CA LEU A 301 -14.06 -38.89 21.46
C LEU A 301 -14.63 -37.70 22.26
N MET A 302 -15.81 -37.85 22.85
CA MET A 302 -16.42 -36.83 23.70
C MET A 302 -16.56 -35.45 23.01
N LEU A 303 -16.82 -35.44 21.71
CA LEU A 303 -16.91 -34.20 20.93
C LEU A 303 -18.12 -33.38 21.40
N THR A 304 -17.91 -32.10 21.70
CA THR A 304 -18.95 -31.18 22.19
C THR A 304 -19.50 -30.33 21.05
N GLN A 305 -20.80 -30.03 21.05
CA GLN A 305 -21.39 -29.01 20.16
C GLN A 305 -21.64 -27.75 20.97
N GLY A 306 -20.89 -26.67 20.68
CA GLY A 306 -21.04 -25.39 21.38
C GLY A 306 -20.77 -25.47 22.89
N GLY A 307 -19.85 -26.34 23.32
CA GLY A 307 -19.56 -26.59 24.74
C GLY A 307 -20.60 -27.45 25.47
N GLN A 308 -21.70 -27.82 24.81
CA GLN A 308 -22.70 -28.75 25.34
C GLN A 308 -22.46 -30.15 24.80
N GLN A 309 -22.23 -31.09 25.72
CA GLN A 309 -22.03 -32.50 25.39
C GLN A 309 -23.21 -33.39 25.80
N LYS A 310 -24.03 -32.91 26.73
CA LYS A 310 -25.06 -33.69 27.39
C LYS A 310 -26.17 -34.13 26.43
N ASP A 311 -26.64 -33.21 25.59
CA ASP A 311 -27.77 -33.47 24.70
C ASP A 311 -27.42 -34.46 23.56
N PRO A 312 -26.27 -34.34 22.85
CA PRO A 312 -25.84 -35.36 21.88
C PRO A 312 -25.65 -36.76 22.50
N LEU A 313 -25.07 -36.83 23.70
CA LEU A 313 -24.88 -38.09 24.44
C LEU A 313 -26.22 -38.73 24.85
N GLN A 314 -27.21 -37.93 25.22
CA GLN A 314 -28.53 -38.45 25.61
C GLN A 314 -29.33 -38.94 24.40
N LEU A 315 -29.27 -38.24 23.27
CA LEU A 315 -29.84 -38.68 22.00
C LEU A 315 -29.22 -40.01 21.54
N ALA A 316 -27.89 -40.11 21.57
CA ALA A 316 -27.18 -41.31 21.11
C ALA A 316 -27.34 -42.51 22.07
N LYS A 317 -27.61 -42.26 23.36
CA LYS A 317 -28.03 -43.29 24.34
C LYS A 317 -29.52 -43.65 24.26
N GLY A 318 -30.27 -43.08 23.32
CA GLY A 318 -31.72 -43.28 23.18
C GLY A 318 -32.55 -42.75 24.35
N LYS A 319 -31.97 -41.89 25.20
CA LYS A 319 -32.62 -41.34 26.42
C LYS A 319 -33.34 -40.01 26.17
N MET A 320 -33.27 -39.46 24.96
CA MET A 320 -33.89 -38.21 24.58
C MET A 320 -34.40 -38.34 23.14
N LEU A 321 -35.68 -38.05 22.89
CA LEU A 321 -36.24 -38.09 21.53
C LEU A 321 -35.95 -36.76 20.82
N PRO A 322 -35.79 -36.74 19.48
CA PRO A 322 -35.56 -35.50 18.72
C PRO A 322 -36.58 -34.38 19.01
N ARG A 323 -37.85 -34.77 19.25
CA ARG A 323 -38.94 -33.86 19.63
C ARG A 323 -38.75 -33.17 20.98
N ASP A 324 -38.05 -33.81 21.92
CA ASP A 324 -37.79 -33.22 23.25
C ASP A 324 -36.72 -32.12 23.16
N ARG A 325 -35.82 -32.22 22.17
CA ARG A 325 -34.81 -31.19 21.88
C ARG A 325 -35.44 -29.90 21.33
N GLU A 326 -36.39 -30.02 20.41
CA GLU A 326 -37.12 -28.87 19.87
C GLU A 326 -37.95 -28.18 20.96
N LYS A 327 -38.67 -28.94 21.78
CA LYS A 327 -39.44 -28.39 22.92
C LYS A 327 -38.57 -27.61 23.90
N LYS A 328 -37.38 -28.12 24.23
CA LYS A 328 -36.45 -27.46 25.14
C LYS A 328 -35.89 -26.15 24.56
N LYS A 329 -35.54 -26.14 23.27
CA LYS A 329 -35.10 -24.92 22.57
C LYS A 329 -36.19 -23.86 22.47
N ILE A 330 -37.43 -24.28 22.19
CA ILE A 330 -38.59 -23.37 22.17
C ILE A 330 -38.78 -22.77 23.56
N ALA A 331 -38.72 -23.57 24.63
CA ALA A 331 -38.87 -23.07 26.00
C ALA A 331 -37.77 -22.05 26.39
N GLU A 332 -36.51 -22.31 26.03
CA GLU A 332 -35.39 -21.39 26.28
C GLU A 332 -35.53 -20.08 25.48
N HIS A 333 -35.96 -20.16 24.22
CA HIS A 333 -36.20 -18.96 23.40
C HIS A 333 -37.39 -18.14 23.91
N THR A 334 -38.45 -18.79 24.39
CA THR A 334 -39.61 -18.11 24.99
C THR A 334 -39.25 -17.41 26.29
N LYS A 335 -38.30 -17.98 27.06
CA LYS A 335 -37.82 -17.38 28.31
C LYS A 335 -36.98 -16.13 28.06
N THR A 336 -36.06 -16.19 27.11
CA THR A 336 -35.20 -15.05 26.72
C THR A 336 -36.01 -13.90 26.11
N LEU A 337 -37.06 -14.20 25.35
CA LEU A 337 -37.99 -13.17 24.85
C LEU A 337 -38.72 -12.45 25.99
N LYS A 338 -39.17 -13.18 27.01
CA LYS A 338 -39.82 -12.59 28.20
C LYS A 338 -38.86 -11.74 29.04
N GLU A 339 -37.62 -12.18 29.19
CA GLU A 339 -36.56 -11.41 29.87
C GLU A 339 -36.29 -10.09 29.13
N ASN A 340 -36.19 -10.13 27.79
CA ASN A 340 -36.03 -8.91 26.98
C ASN A 340 -37.26 -7.98 27.01
N GLU A 341 -38.49 -8.51 27.00
CA GLU A 341 -39.71 -7.70 27.15
C GLU A 341 -39.75 -7.00 28.50
N GLN A 342 -39.31 -7.68 29.56
CA GLN A 342 -39.27 -7.15 30.91
C GLN A 342 -38.18 -6.07 31.07
N ASP A 343 -37.01 -6.25 30.45
CA ASP A 343 -35.95 -5.23 30.39
C ASP A 343 -36.41 -3.96 29.65
N ILE A 344 -37.24 -4.11 28.60
CA ILE A 344 -37.83 -2.98 27.87
C ILE A 344 -38.86 -2.25 28.73
N GLU A 345 -39.74 -2.97 29.44
CA GLU A 345 -40.70 -2.38 30.37
C GLU A 345 -40.00 -1.61 31.49
N ASP A 346 -38.95 -2.18 32.09
CA ASP A 346 -38.17 -1.55 33.14
C ASP A 346 -37.46 -0.27 32.63
N ALA A 347 -36.92 -0.29 31.40
CA ALA A 347 -36.32 0.89 30.77
C ALA A 347 -37.35 2.01 30.53
N THR A 348 -38.54 1.67 30.03
CA THR A 348 -39.63 2.64 29.84
C THR A 348 -40.12 3.25 31.16
N TRP A 349 -40.17 2.45 32.23
CA TRP A 349 -40.54 2.94 33.56
C TRP A 349 -39.52 3.96 34.11
N TRP A 350 -38.22 3.73 33.92
CA TRP A 350 -37.17 4.67 34.32
C TRP A 350 -37.27 6.00 33.56
N GLU A 351 -37.52 5.97 32.24
CA GLU A 351 -37.70 7.19 31.44
C GLU A 351 -38.93 8.01 31.88
N GLU A 352 -40.02 7.35 32.27
CA GLU A 352 -41.21 8.02 32.80
C GLU A 352 -40.95 8.65 34.19
N GLN A 353 -40.19 7.97 35.05
CA GLN A 353 -39.79 8.52 36.35
C GLN A 353 -38.86 9.72 36.19
N GLU A 354 -37.91 9.68 35.26
CA GLU A 354 -36.99 10.78 34.98
C GLU A 354 -37.74 12.01 34.46
N LYS A 355 -38.68 11.83 33.51
CA LYS A 355 -39.57 12.91 33.04
C LYS A 355 -40.44 13.49 34.15
N SER A 356 -40.97 12.64 35.04
CA SER A 356 -41.75 13.06 36.21
C SER A 356 -40.91 13.87 37.19
N LEU A 357 -39.68 13.43 37.49
CA LEU A 357 -38.74 14.15 38.36
C LEU A 357 -38.37 15.51 37.78
N ILE A 358 -38.05 15.58 36.49
CA ILE A 358 -37.75 16.84 35.79
C ILE A 358 -38.95 17.80 35.84
N SER A 359 -40.18 17.29 35.69
CA SER A 359 -41.39 18.12 35.76
C SER A 359 -41.69 18.68 37.17
N ARG A 360 -41.20 18.03 38.22
CA ARG A 360 -41.47 18.40 39.62
C ARG A 360 -40.36 19.25 40.24
N VAL A 361 -39.16 19.24 39.65
CA VAL A 361 -38.02 20.04 40.12
C VAL A 361 -37.98 21.36 39.36
N ASP A 362 -38.44 22.42 40.00
CA ASP A 362 -38.35 23.78 39.48
C ASP A 362 -36.94 24.33 39.73
N ILE A 363 -36.04 24.15 38.76
CA ILE A 363 -34.61 24.50 38.87
C ILE A 363 -34.42 26.02 39.09
N SER A 364 -35.40 26.86 38.74
CA SER A 364 -35.36 28.31 38.99
C SER A 364 -35.52 28.70 40.47
N LYS A 365 -35.78 27.76 41.38
CA LYS A 365 -35.75 28.03 42.83
C LYS A 365 -34.36 27.93 43.45
N TYR A 366 -33.38 27.43 42.70
CA TYR A 366 -32.01 27.18 43.19
C TYR A 366 -30.92 27.90 42.38
N LEU A 367 -31.32 28.72 41.41
CA LEU A 367 -30.53 29.77 40.76
C LEU A 367 -31.01 31.12 41.30
#